data_AF-A0A8I2FST9-F1
#
_entry.id   AF-A0A8I2FST9-F1
#
_cell.length_a   1.000
_cell.length_b   1.000
_cell.length_c   1.000
_cell.angle_alpha   90.00
_cell.angle_beta   90.00
_cell.angle_gamma   90.00
#
_symmetry.space_group_name_H-M   'P 1'
#
loop_
_entity.id
_entity.type
_entity.pdbx_description
1 polymer ?
#
loop_
_entity_poly.entity_id
_entity_poly.type
_entity_poly.pdbx_seq_one_letter_code
_entity_poly.pdbx_strand_id
1 'polypeptide(L)' 'IRKIMEDIVGEKAESLTFDQLAHEMVLGKLASDVYNLAKNVTSLRHVGVRKSELLALPN' A
#
# COMPACT_ATOMS: atom_id res chain seq x y z
N ILE A 1 -4.41 12.23 4.81
CA ILE A 1 -3.39 11.15 4.69
C ILE A 1 -3.99 9.78 4.91
N ARG A 2 -4.65 9.49 6.05
CA ARG A 2 -5.27 8.16 6.29
C ARG A 2 -6.21 7.70 5.16
N LYS A 3 -7.11 8.58 4.72
CA LYS A 3 -8.00 8.29 3.59
C LYS A 3 -7.24 7.95 2.29
N ILE A 4 -6.21 8.72 1.95
CA ILE A 4 -5.33 8.45 0.80
C ILE A 4 -4.65 7.07 0.91
N MET A 5 -4.23 6.67 2.12
CA MET A 5 -3.65 5.35 2.36
C MET A 5 -4.68 4.23 2.15
N GLU A 6 -5.90 4.39 2.68
CA GLU A 6 -6.99 3.43 2.50
C GLU A 6 -7.38 3.28 1.03
N ASP A 7 -7.56 4.40 0.32
CA ASP A 7 -7.95 4.42 -1.09
C ASP A 7 -6.90 3.68 -1.97
N ILE A 8 -5.62 3.95 -1.77
CA ILE A 8 -4.53 3.30 -2.53
C ILE A 8 -4.45 1.80 -2.24
N VAL A 9 -4.58 1.41 -0.96
CA VAL A 9 -4.56 -0.01 -0.59
C VAL A 9 -5.76 -0.73 -1.20
N GLY A 10 -6.94 -0.10 -1.19
CA GLY A 10 -8.16 -0.64 -1.81
C GLY A 10 -8.01 -0.83 -3.32
N GLU A 11 -7.61 0.21 -4.05
CA GLU A 11 -7.40 0.13 -5.51
C GLU A 11 -6.40 -0.96 -5.89
N LYS A 12 -5.29 -1.08 -5.16
CA LYS A 12 -4.26 -2.09 -5.42
C LYS A 12 -4.74 -3.50 -5.10
N ALA A 13 -5.53 -3.67 -4.04
CA ALA A 13 -6.13 -4.94 -3.67
C ALA A 13 -7.17 -5.42 -4.69
N GLU A 14 -7.92 -4.50 -5.30
CA GLU A 14 -8.90 -4.84 -6.35
C GLU A 14 -8.24 -5.12 -7.71
N SER A 15 -7.14 -4.43 -8.01
CA SER A 15 -6.51 -4.49 -9.34
C SER A 15 -5.52 -5.64 -9.52
N LEU A 16 -4.88 -6.12 -8.43
CA LEU A 16 -3.74 -7.03 -8.49
C LEU A 16 -4.07 -8.41 -7.90
N THR A 17 -3.38 -9.44 -8.41
CA THR A 17 -3.41 -10.76 -7.76
C THR A 17 -2.59 -10.76 -6.48
N PHE A 18 -2.83 -11.75 -5.60
CA PHE A 18 -2.16 -11.84 -4.30
C PHE A 18 -0.62 -11.82 -4.43
N ASP A 19 -0.05 -12.59 -5.37
CA ASP A 19 1.40 -12.62 -5.60
C ASP A 19 1.94 -11.26 -6.05
N GLN A 20 1.24 -10.58 -6.95
CA GLN A 20 1.65 -9.26 -7.42
C GLN A 20 1.60 -8.23 -6.30
N LEU A 21 0.56 -8.27 -5.47
CA LEU A 21 0.40 -7.39 -4.32
C LEU A 21 1.49 -7.65 -3.28
N ALA A 22 1.80 -8.91 -2.99
CA ALA A 22 2.91 -9.30 -2.12
C ALA A 22 4.25 -8.76 -2.64
N HIS A 23 4.52 -8.90 -3.95
CA HIS A 23 5.71 -8.34 -4.57
C HIS A 23 5.79 -6.81 -4.47
N GLU A 24 4.70 -6.09 -4.78
CA GLU A 24 4.67 -4.62 -4.69
C GLU A 24 4.84 -4.12 -3.25
N MET A 25 4.30 -4.85 -2.27
CA MET A 25 4.48 -4.54 -0.85
C MET A 25 5.94 -4.73 -0.42
N VAL A 26 6.59 -5.83 -0.80
CA VAL A 26 7.99 -6.11 -0.44
C VAL A 26 8.94 -5.11 -1.12
N LEU A 27 8.67 -4.75 -2.37
CA LEU A 27 9.47 -3.77 -3.12
C LEU A 27 9.25 -2.32 -2.65
N GLY A 28 8.24 -2.05 -1.82
CA GLY A 28 7.95 -0.71 -1.32
C GLY A 28 7.32 0.24 -2.35
N LYS A 29 6.79 -0.30 -3.45
CA LYS A 29 6.11 0.49 -4.49
C LYS A 29 4.82 1.10 -3.94
N LEU A 30 4.05 0.34 -3.17
CA LEU A 30 2.83 0.81 -2.51
C LEU A 30 3.12 1.97 -1.55
N ALA A 31 4.24 1.91 -0.81
CA ALA A 31 4.67 3.00 0.06
C ALA A 31 5.07 4.27 -0.71
N SER A 32 5.66 4.10 -1.89
CA SER A 32 6.06 5.20 -2.78
C SER A 32 4.84 5.91 -3.38
N ASP A 33 3.81 5.16 -3.78
CA ASP A 33 2.54 5.69 -4.29
C ASP A 33 1.84 6.54 -3.22
N VAL A 34 1.77 6.03 -1.99
CA VAL A 34 1.25 6.77 -0.82
C VAL A 34 2.04 8.05 -0.56
N TYR A 35 3.38 7.98 -0.62
CA TYR A 35 4.24 9.15 -0.39
C TYR A 35 3.98 10.25 -1.43
N ASN A 36 3.86 9.89 -2.71
CA ASN A 36 3.66 10.85 -3.79
C ASN A 36 2.35 11.61 -3.69
N LEU A 37 1.28 10.98 -3.22
CA LEU A 37 -0.02 11.63 -3.02
C LEU A 37 -0.07 12.39 -1.69
N ALA A 38 0.54 11.85 -0.64
CA ALA A 38 0.54 12.49 0.67
C ALA A 38 1.44 13.73 0.75
N LYS A 39 2.52 13.81 -0.05
CA LYS A 39 3.41 14.99 -0.09
C LYS A 39 2.70 16.28 -0.49
N ASN A 40 1.61 16.17 -1.26
CA ASN A 40 0.82 17.32 -1.69
C ASN A 40 0.06 17.97 -0.53
N VAL A 41 -0.18 17.21 0.55
CA VAL A 41 -0.85 17.69 1.76
C VAL A 41 0.17 18.13 2.81
N THR A 42 1.22 17.33 3.03
CA THR A 42 2.27 17.63 4.02
C THR A 42 3.54 16.85 3.71
N SER A 43 4.70 17.39 4.10
CA SER A 43 5.95 16.66 4.01
C SER A 43 5.97 15.45 4.96
N LEU A 44 6.47 14.31 4.46
CA LEU A 44 6.64 13.07 5.20
C LEU A 44 8.11 12.65 5.14
N ARG A 45 8.66 12.12 6.24
CA ARG A 45 10.09 11.75 6.31
C ARG A 45 10.35 10.29 5.92
N HIS A 46 9.48 9.39 6.32
CA HIS A 46 9.56 7.97 6.02
C HIS A 46 8.15 7.41 5.88
N VAL A 47 7.91 6.65 4.80
CA VAL A 47 6.66 5.95 4.54
C VAL A 47 7.01 4.51 4.20
N GLY A 48 6.32 3.57 4.84
CA GLY A 48 6.56 2.14 4.68
C GLY A 48 5.42 1.32 5.25
N VAL A 49 5.32 0.07 4.79
CA VAL A 49 4.38 -0.91 5.34
C VAL A 49 5.04 -1.55 6.57
N ARG A 50 4.42 -1.39 7.75
CA ARG A 50 5.01 -1.88 9.01
C ARG A 50 4.79 -3.39 9.22
N LYS A 51 3.61 -3.89 8.85
CA LYS A 51 3.22 -5.30 8.98
C LYS A 51 2.14 -5.60 7.94
N SER A 52 2.23 -6.78 7.33
CA SER A 52 1.15 -7.41 6.57
C SER A 52 0.82 -8.75 7.23
N GLU A 53 -0.46 -9.14 7.19
CA GLU A 53 -0.94 -10.39 7.78
C GLU A 53 -1.98 -11.01 6.84
N LEU A 54 -1.83 -12.32 6.59
CA LEU A 54 -2.75 -13.10 5.78
C LEU A 54 -3.85 -13.66 6.68
N LEU A 55 -5.09 -13.18 6.51
CA LEU A 55 -6.20 -13.57 7.38
C LEU A 55 -6.87 -14.88 6.97
N ALA A 56 -6.95 -15.14 5.66
CA ALA A 56 -7.59 -16.33 5.11
C ALA A 56 -7.00 -16.66 3.74
N LEU A 57 -6.91 -17.95 3.44
CA LEU A 57 -6.65 -18.48 2.10
C LEU A 57 -7.93 -19.13 1.59
N PRO A 58 -8.33 -18.91 0.34
CA PRO A 58 -9.38 -19.71 -0.28
C PRO A 58 -8.91 -21.17 -0.39
N ASN A 59 -9.77 -22.11 0.03
CA ASN A 59 -9.54 -23.56 -0.08
C ASN A 59 -9.61 -24.04 -1.53
#